data_AF-N6TNV5-F1
#
_entry.id   AF-N6TNV5-F1
#
_cell.length_a   1.000
_cell.length_b   1.000
_cell.length_c   1.000
_cell.angle_alpha   90.00
_cell.angle_beta   90.00
_cell.angle_gamma   90.00
#
_symmetry.space_group_name_H-M   'P 1'
#
loop_
_entity.id
_entity.type
_entity.pdbx_description
1 polymer ?
#
loop_
_entity_poly.entity_id
_entity_poly.type
_entity_poly.pdbx_seq_one_letter_code
_entity_poly.pdbx_strand_id
1 'polypeptide(L)'
;MAETMQQTVATMLSGIERYNPDNLPTLERYVEMQSKENTYDLEANLAVLKLYQFNPHSFNIDITCQILLKAFTNLPNTDFILCKCLLTGNQ
;
A
#
# COMPACT_ATOMS: atom_id res chain seq x y z
N MET A 1 10.64 -9.85 -12.65
CA MET A 1 9.84 -10.33 -11.50
C MET A 1 8.87 -9.27 -11.02
N ALA A 2 9.28 -7.99 -10.92
CA ALA A 2 8.37 -6.86 -10.66
C ALA A 2 7.18 -6.79 -11.62
N GLU A 3 7.39 -6.97 -12.94
CA GLU A 3 6.31 -6.85 -13.95
C GLU A 3 5.17 -7.84 -13.71
N THR A 4 5.48 -9.07 -13.32
CA THR A 4 4.48 -10.12 -13.04
C THR A 4 3.69 -9.83 -11.76
N MET A 5 4.37 -9.30 -10.74
CA MET A 5 3.70 -8.86 -9.51
C MET A 5 2.84 -7.62 -9.76
N GLN A 6 3.30 -6.68 -10.58
CA GLN A 6 2.50 -5.51 -10.99
C GLN A 6 1.18 -5.89 -11.65
N GLN A 7 1.18 -6.84 -12.58
CA GLN A 7 -0.05 -7.31 -13.23
C GLN A 7 -0.99 -8.00 -12.24
N THR A 8 -0.43 -8.75 -11.29
CA THR A 8 -1.20 -9.43 -10.24
C THR A 8 -1.84 -8.40 -9.31
N VAL A 9 -1.06 -7.42 -8.86
CA VAL A 9 -1.53 -6.32 -8.01
C VAL A 9 -2.59 -5.48 -8.72
N ALA A 10 -2.39 -5.13 -9.99
CA ALA A 10 -3.39 -4.41 -10.78
C ALA A 10 -4.72 -5.17 -10.89
N THR A 11 -4.67 -6.50 -10.97
CA THR A 11 -5.88 -7.34 -10.95
C THR A 11 -6.53 -7.34 -9.56
N MET A 12 -5.74 -7.48 -8.50
CA MET A 12 -6.21 -7.42 -7.11
C MET A 12 -6.80 -6.07 -6.72
N LEU A 13 -6.31 -4.98 -7.31
CA LEU A 13 -6.81 -3.62 -7.11
C LEU A 13 -8.08 -3.34 -7.92
N SER A 14 -8.46 -4.24 -8.84
CA SER A 14 -9.65 -4.11 -9.68
C SER A 14 -10.90 -4.65 -8.98
N GLY A 15 -12.01 -3.92 -9.13
CA GLY A 15 -13.34 -4.36 -8.68
C GLY A 15 -13.48 -4.51 -7.16
N ILE A 16 -14.00 -5.66 -6.75
CA ILE A 16 -14.27 -5.99 -5.33
C ILE A 16 -13.06 -6.57 -4.61
N GLU A 17 -12.07 -7.09 -5.35
CA GLU A 17 -10.90 -7.78 -4.79
C GLU A 17 -9.98 -6.86 -3.99
N ARG A 18 -10.07 -5.54 -4.22
CA ARG A 18 -9.31 -4.51 -3.48
C ARG A 18 -9.63 -4.44 -1.99
N TYR A 19 -10.75 -5.03 -1.57
CA TYR A 19 -11.17 -5.10 -0.18
C TYR A 19 -10.99 -6.50 0.40
N ASN A 20 -10.43 -7.43 -0.36
CA ASN A 20 -10.19 -8.78 0.12
C ASN A 20 -8.97 -8.81 1.06
N PRO A 21 -9.13 -9.14 2.36
CA PRO A 21 -8.01 -9.24 3.28
C PRO A 21 -7.00 -10.33 2.90
N ASP A 22 -7.38 -11.36 2.13
CA ASP A 22 -6.45 -12.39 1.62
C ASP A 22 -5.38 -11.80 0.69
N ASN A 23 -5.65 -10.65 0.05
CA ASN A 23 -4.69 -9.99 -0.84
C ASN A 23 -3.63 -9.18 -0.07
N LEU A 24 -3.90 -8.86 1.21
CA LEU A 24 -3.02 -8.05 2.05
C LEU A 24 -1.56 -8.56 2.10
N PRO A 25 -1.26 -9.84 2.40
CA PRO A 25 0.13 -10.33 2.44
C PRO A 25 0.85 -10.21 1.09
N THR A 26 0.12 -10.33 -0.03
CA THR A 26 0.71 -10.15 -1.37
C THR A 26 1.04 -8.68 -1.61
N LEU A 27 0.15 -7.76 -1.21
CA LEU A 27 0.37 -6.33 -1.31
C LEU A 27 1.51 -5.85 -0.39
N GLU A 28 1.60 -6.35 0.84
CA GLU A 28 2.71 -6.05 1.77
C GLU A 28 4.06 -6.44 1.15
N ARG A 29 4.16 -7.66 0.61
CA ARG A 29 5.36 -8.13 -0.08
C ARG A 29 5.68 -7.28 -1.31
N TYR A 30 4.66 -6.79 -2.01
CA TYR A 30 4.85 -5.88 -3.14
C TYR A 30 5.40 -4.53 -2.68
N VAL A 31 4.93 -3.97 -1.56
CA VAL A 31 5.50 -2.76 -0.94
C VAL A 31 6.98 -2.97 -0.58
N GLU A 32 7.33 -4.09 0.04
CA GLU A 32 8.74 -4.41 0.32
C GLU A 32 9.59 -4.51 -0.95
N MET A 33 9.05 -5.12 -2.00
CA MET A 33 9.73 -5.21 -3.30
C MET A 33 9.93 -3.83 -3.90
N GLN A 34 8.93 -2.94 -3.80
CA GLN A 34 9.06 -1.57 -4.27
C GLN A 34 10.21 -0.83 -3.58
N SER A 35 10.42 -1.05 -2.27
CA SER A 35 11.56 -0.50 -1.53
C SER A 35 12.90 -1.03 -2.05
N LYS A 36 12.98 -2.31 -2.42
CA LYS A 36 14.21 -2.97 -2.91
C LYS A 36 14.54 -2.61 -4.37
N GLU A 37 13.53 -2.52 -5.22
CA GLU A 37 13.69 -2.25 -6.66
C GLU A 37 13.56 -0.75 -6.99
N ASN A 38 13.42 0.10 -5.98
CA ASN A 38 13.25 1.55 -6.12
C ASN A 38 12.09 1.94 -7.05
N THR A 39 11.00 1.17 -7.00
CA THR A 39 9.77 1.42 -7.75
C THR A 39 8.72 2.09 -6.86
N TYR A 40 7.71 2.72 -7.45
CA TYR A 40 6.66 3.39 -6.68
C TYR A 40 5.29 3.19 -7.31
N ASP A 41 4.39 2.62 -6.52
CA ASP A 41 3.02 2.35 -6.88
C ASP A 41 2.09 2.86 -5.77
N LEU A 42 1.56 4.07 -5.99
CA LEU A 42 0.69 4.73 -5.01
C LEU A 42 -0.61 3.96 -4.78
N GLU A 43 -1.18 3.36 -5.82
CA GLU A 43 -2.48 2.69 -5.72
C GLU A 43 -2.40 1.46 -4.83
N ALA A 44 -1.35 0.66 -5.00
CA ALA A 44 -1.05 -0.47 -4.11
C ALA A 44 -0.82 -0.03 -2.67
N ASN A 45 -0.04 1.04 -2.46
CA ASN A 45 0.24 1.58 -1.13
C ASN A 45 -1.04 2.06 -0.42
N LEU A 46 -1.91 2.79 -1.12
CA LEU A 46 -3.18 3.24 -0.57
C LEU A 46 -4.13 2.07 -0.28
N ALA A 47 -4.13 1.02 -1.11
CA ALA A 47 -4.94 -0.16 -0.87
C ALA A 47 -4.53 -0.90 0.41
N VAL A 48 -3.22 -1.06 0.68
CA VAL A 48 -2.72 -1.63 1.94
C VAL A 48 -3.21 -0.82 3.14
N LEU A 49 -3.02 0.51 3.11
CA LEU A 49 -3.48 1.38 4.20
C LEU A 49 -4.99 1.30 4.40
N LYS A 50 -5.76 1.20 3.31
CA LYS A 50 -7.22 1.09 3.36
C LYS A 50 -7.66 -0.28 3.91
N LEU A 51 -6.98 -1.36 3.56
CA LEU A 51 -7.23 -2.68 4.13
C LEU A 51 -6.93 -2.71 5.63
N TYR A 52 -5.87 -2.03 6.08
CA TYR A 52 -5.59 -1.86 7.51
C TYR A 52 -6.66 -1.03 8.23
N GLN A 53 -7.26 -0.01 7.58
CA GLN A 53 -8.39 0.71 8.16
C GLN A 53 -9.58 -0.21 8.43
N PHE A 54 -9.91 -1.09 7.47
CA PHE A 54 -11.01 -2.05 7.62
C PHE A 54 -10.68 -3.19 8.59
N ASN A 55 -9.42 -3.60 8.66
CA ASN A 55 -8.94 -4.74 9.45
C ASN A 55 -7.83 -4.30 10.40
N PRO A 56 -8.16 -3.67 11.54
CA PRO A 56 -7.15 -3.16 12.49
C PRO A 56 -6.26 -4.28 13.06
N HIS A 57 -6.75 -5.52 13.10
CA HIS A 57 -5.98 -6.69 13.54
C HIS A 57 -4.78 -7.02 12.64
N SER A 58 -4.85 -6.64 11.36
CA SER A 58 -3.81 -6.91 10.38
C SER A 58 -2.85 -5.73 10.22
N PHE A 59 -2.99 -4.66 11.02
CA PHE A 59 -2.16 -3.47 10.92
C PHE A 59 -0.69 -3.78 11.16
N ASN A 60 0.16 -3.49 10.16
CA ASN A 60 1.60 -3.64 10.26
C ASN A 60 2.29 -2.28 10.18
N ILE A 61 2.98 -1.92 11.27
CA ILE A 61 3.67 -0.64 11.38
C ILE A 61 4.89 -0.55 10.45
N ASP A 62 5.60 -1.66 10.20
CA ASP A 62 6.80 -1.66 9.36
C ASP A 62 6.45 -1.30 7.91
N ILE A 63 5.47 -2.01 7.35
CA ILE A 63 4.96 -1.76 5.99
C ILE A 63 4.39 -0.33 5.89
N THR A 64 3.64 0.11 6.90
CA THR A 64 3.10 1.48 6.95
C THR A 64 4.22 2.53 6.91
N CYS A 65 5.28 2.34 7.70
CA CYS A 65 6.44 3.21 7.69
C CYS A 65 7.14 3.21 6.33
N GLN A 66 7.32 2.05 5.68
CA GLN A 66 7.88 1.96 4.34
C GLN A 66 7.04 2.74 3.32
N ILE A 67 5.72 2.60 3.33
CA ILE A 67 4.81 3.35 2.47
C ILE A 67 4.99 4.86 2.66
N LEU A 68 5.00 5.32 3.91
CA LEU A 68 5.16 6.74 4.24
C LEU A 68 6.51 7.29 3.81
N LEU A 69 7.60 6.55 4.03
CA LEU A 69 8.94 6.93 3.60
C LEU A 69 9.01 7.07 2.07
N LYS A 70 8.41 6.12 1.34
CA LYS A 70 8.33 6.17 -0.13
C LYS A 70 7.47 7.33 -0.64
N ALA A 71 6.38 7.66 0.04
CA ALA A 71 5.60 8.85 -0.27
C ALA A 71 6.42 10.13 -0.05
N PHE A 72 7.28 10.15 0.97
CA PHE A 72 8.18 11.27 1.26
C PHE A 72 9.27 11.46 0.20
N THR A 73 9.77 10.38 -0.40
CA THR A 73 10.75 10.45 -1.50
C THR A 73 10.17 10.98 -2.80
N ASN A 74 8.83 11.03 -2.94
CA ASN A 74 8.12 11.47 -4.14
C ASN A 74 7.52 12.88 -4.05
N LEU A 75 8.03 13.72 -3.15
CA LEU A 75 7.72 15.15 -3.10
C LEU A 75 8.00 15.82 -4.47
N PRO A 76 7.15 16.76 -4.92
CA PRO A 76 6.17 17.55 -4.16
C PRO A 76 4.74 16.95 -4.11
N ASN A 77 4.52 15.69 -4.48
CA ASN A 77 3.17 15.12 -4.52
C ASN A 77 2.53 15.02 -3.12
N THR A 78 1.23 15.28 -3.05
CA THR A 78 0.38 15.30 -1.84
C THR A 78 0.15 13.91 -1.21
N ASP A 79 0.86 12.89 -1.69
CA ASP A 79 0.71 11.47 -1.33
C ASP A 79 0.89 11.22 0.17
N PHE A 80 1.82 11.96 0.79
CA PHE A 80 2.04 11.88 2.24
C PHE A 80 0.81 12.29 3.05
N ILE A 81 0.06 13.29 2.59
CA ILE A 81 -1.16 13.76 3.26
C ILE A 81 -2.27 12.71 3.09
N LEU A 82 -2.38 12.07 1.93
CA LEU A 82 -3.33 10.98 1.68
C LEU A 82 -3.06 9.78 2.59
N CYS A 83 -1.81 9.34 2.68
CA CYS A 83 -1.42 8.24 3.57
C CYS A 83 -1.71 8.60 5.04
N LYS A 84 -1.40 9.83 5.47
CA LYS A 84 -1.72 10.31 6.82
C LYS A 84 -3.23 10.35 7.08
N CYS A 85 -4.04 10.78 6.12
CA CYS A 85 -5.50 10.80 6.23
C CYS A 85 -6.05 9.38 6.45
N LEU A 86 -5.53 8.40 5.70
CA LEU A 86 -5.90 7.00 5.87
C LEU A 86 -5.47 6.43 7.23
N LEU A 87 -4.37 6.90 7.82
CA LEU A 87 -3.95 6.45 9.14
C LEU A 87 -4.72 7.13 10.29
N THR A 88 -5.15 8.38 10.11
CA THR A 88 -5.75 9.20 11.17
C THR A 88 -7.29 9.13 11.18
N GLY A 89 -7.92 8.63 10.12
CA GLY A 89 -9.39 8.59 9.98
C GLY A 89 -10.14 7.65 10.93
N ASN A 90 -9.47 7.00 11.88
CA ASN A 90 -10.06 6.10 12.89
C ASN A 90 -10.10 6.73 14.31
N GLN A 91 -10.08 8.07 14.43
CA GLN A 91 -10.40 8.77 15.69
C GLN A 91 -11.82 9.31 15.69
#